data_AF-A0A7C6MFN8-F1
#
_entry.id   AF-A0A7C6MFN8-F1
#
_cell.length_a   1.000
_cell.length_b   1.000
_cell.length_c   1.000
_cell.angle_alpha   90.00
_cell.angle_beta   90.00
_cell.angle_gamma   90.00
#
_symmetry.space_group_name_H-M   'P 1'
#
loop_
_entity.id
_entity.type
_entity.pdbx_description
1 polymer ?
#
loop_
_entity_poly.entity_id
_entity_poly.type
_entity_poly.pdbx_seq_one_letter_code
_entity_poly.pdbx_strand_id
1 'polypeptide(L)'
;MSDFFIGELLILLLLLPVVMRPFIRRLQGIRGIVFLPPVALTVCVLIIAGSGFLFSFTPLLVITLILFFAGIPRMARAIRSLETDWYSLPSAIFYGLFFLVFFIVAFAAFFFAPETAYLGSVPIIKEVNLERVSSTVNVRHYCWKPQPDVGHKGTVIFFPDVVGGANSRNTAACILAEKGYTVFSNDYCRFHAWQNPIMAFSAFRRPVLLAGKIGGKTPLFTDDREIYRAQQGDFSLMVAEVRAAMQPGSLFILAEGSACAPAAEYLRTGGEDIRGFICLVSQQGLEATELVLDASGFTEEYTRVYSETVMTPKTASEKPVLLLSTESGSMIGRGELDANDVLAATLLGGNRDAGRKRAERLARRITDWCDSRNHVEEIQ
;
A
#
# COMPACT_ATOMS: atom_id res chain seq x y z
N MET A 1 3.33 -11.42 13.66
CA MET A 1 1.96 -11.20 13.13
C MET A 1 1.82 -9.73 12.84
N SER A 2 1.06 -9.33 11.82
CA SER A 2 0.85 -7.91 11.54
C SER A 2 0.02 -7.27 12.65
N ASP A 3 0.39 -6.06 13.10
CA ASP A 3 -0.35 -5.32 14.13
C ASP A 3 -1.81 -5.08 13.71
N PHE A 4 -2.04 -4.97 12.41
CA PHE A 4 -3.37 -4.85 11.81
C PHE A 4 -4.27 -6.05 12.12
N PHE A 5 -3.76 -7.27 11.93
CA PHE A 5 -4.51 -8.49 12.15
C PHE A 5 -4.86 -8.69 13.63
N ILE A 6 -3.97 -8.28 14.54
CA ILE A 6 -4.24 -8.28 15.99
C ILE A 6 -5.42 -7.34 16.30
N GLY A 7 -5.49 -6.19 15.63
CA GLY A 7 -6.63 -5.27 15.73
C GLY A 7 -7.94 -5.89 15.24
N GLU A 8 -7.92 -6.61 14.12
CA GLU A 8 -9.10 -7.34 13.61
C GLU A 8 -9.58 -8.41 14.60
N LEU A 9 -8.65 -9.18 15.17
CA LEU A 9 -8.97 -10.19 16.20
C LEU A 9 -9.60 -9.57 17.44
N LEU A 10 -9.11 -8.41 17.88
CA LEU A 10 -9.69 -7.68 19.00
C LEU A 10 -11.14 -7.27 18.70
N ILE A 11 -11.42 -6.75 17.51
CA ILE A 11 -12.78 -6.39 17.09
C ILE A 11 -13.68 -7.62 17.06
N LEU A 12 -13.21 -8.73 16.47
CA LEU A 12 -13.96 -9.99 16.43
C LEU A 12 -14.27 -10.50 17.85
N LEU A 13 -13.31 -10.42 18.76
CA LEU A 13 -13.48 -10.80 20.17
C LEU A 13 -14.53 -9.91 20.88
N LEU A 14 -14.53 -8.61 20.61
CA LEU A 14 -15.50 -7.66 21.16
C LEU A 14 -16.93 -7.92 20.62
N LEU A 15 -17.06 -8.32 19.35
CA LEU A 15 -18.35 -8.56 18.73
C LEU A 15 -18.94 -9.95 19.02
N LEU A 16 -18.12 -10.95 19.27
CA LEU A 16 -18.57 -12.31 19.60
C LEU A 16 -19.65 -12.35 20.71
N PRO A 17 -19.44 -11.77 21.91
CA PRO A 17 -20.46 -11.77 22.96
C PRO A 17 -21.72 -10.99 22.56
N VAL A 18 -21.61 -9.98 21.68
CA VAL A 18 -22.77 -9.21 21.19
C VAL A 18 -23.68 -10.09 20.37
N VAL A 19 -23.11 -10.87 19.44
CA VAL A 19 -23.88 -11.71 18.52
C VAL A 19 -24.40 -12.97 19.21
N MET A 20 -23.66 -13.49 20.20
CA MET A 20 -24.08 -14.65 21.00
C MET A 20 -25.11 -14.31 22.09
N ARG A 21 -25.24 -13.04 22.47
CA ARG A 21 -26.08 -12.61 23.60
C ARG A 21 -27.52 -13.15 23.58
N PRO A 22 -28.27 -13.16 22.45
CA PRO A 22 -29.62 -13.70 22.44
C PRO A 22 -29.70 -15.20 22.75
N PHE A 23 -28.63 -15.96 22.52
CA PHE A 23 -28.63 -17.43 22.60
C PHE A 23 -28.09 -17.95 23.94
N ILE A 24 -27.30 -17.15 24.66
CA ILE A 24 -26.69 -17.55 25.94
C ILE A 24 -27.31 -16.75 27.10
N ARG A 25 -28.09 -17.44 27.94
CA ARG A 25 -28.74 -16.83 29.13
C ARG A 25 -27.77 -16.06 30.04
N ARG A 26 -26.56 -16.58 30.24
CA ARG A 26 -25.52 -15.91 31.05
C ARG A 26 -25.08 -14.56 30.47
N LEU A 27 -25.04 -14.43 29.13
CA LEU A 27 -24.68 -13.17 28.46
C LEU A 27 -25.82 -12.16 28.48
N GLN A 28 -27.07 -12.61 28.52
CA GLN A 28 -28.24 -11.72 28.57
C GLN A 28 -28.17 -10.78 29.77
N GLY A 29 -27.84 -11.30 30.96
CA GLY A 29 -27.76 -10.52 32.20
C GLY A 29 -26.58 -9.54 32.32
N ILE A 30 -25.61 -9.58 31.39
CA ILE A 30 -24.47 -8.66 31.42
C ILE A 30 -24.84 -7.37 30.69
N ARG A 31 -25.21 -6.33 31.46
CA ARG A 31 -25.57 -5.00 30.93
C ARG A 31 -24.48 -4.38 30.05
N GLY A 32 -23.21 -4.63 30.38
CA GLY A 32 -22.06 -4.05 29.69
C GLY A 32 -21.90 -4.45 28.22
N ILE A 33 -22.44 -5.60 27.78
CA ILE A 33 -22.28 -6.09 26.40
C ILE A 33 -22.86 -5.11 25.37
N VAL A 34 -23.87 -4.33 25.76
CA VAL A 34 -24.51 -3.33 24.91
C VAL A 34 -23.53 -2.23 24.45
N PHE A 35 -22.46 -1.99 25.21
CA PHE A 35 -21.44 -0.99 24.89
C PHE A 35 -20.25 -1.55 24.11
N LEU A 36 -20.22 -2.85 23.79
CA LEU A 36 -19.12 -3.41 23.00
C LEU A 36 -19.12 -2.96 21.53
N PRO A 37 -20.27 -2.82 20.82
CA PRO A 37 -20.26 -2.28 19.46
C PRO A 37 -19.65 -0.88 19.30
N PRO A 38 -19.94 0.14 20.14
CA PRO A 38 -19.26 1.43 20.02
C PRO A 38 -17.76 1.34 20.35
N VAL A 39 -17.35 0.49 21.29
CA VAL A 39 -15.92 0.26 21.56
C VAL A 39 -15.25 -0.38 20.35
N ALA A 40 -15.85 -1.40 19.76
CA ALA A 40 -15.37 -2.05 18.53
C ALA A 40 -15.26 -1.04 17.37
N LEU A 41 -16.26 -0.18 17.18
CA LEU A 41 -16.24 0.87 16.16
C LEU A 41 -15.11 1.90 16.42
N THR A 42 -14.88 2.26 17.68
CA THR A 42 -13.77 3.15 18.06
C THR A 42 -12.43 2.50 17.71
N VAL A 43 -12.25 1.21 18.00
CA VAL A 43 -11.06 0.45 17.60
C VAL A 43 -10.92 0.42 16.08
N CYS A 44 -12.01 0.24 15.31
CA CYS A 44 -11.96 0.33 13.85
C CYS A 44 -11.43 1.68 13.37
N VAL A 45 -11.92 2.80 13.94
CA VAL A 45 -11.46 4.15 13.59
C VAL A 45 -9.98 4.33 13.93
N LEU A 46 -9.53 3.84 15.10
CA LEU A 46 -8.13 3.92 15.51
C LEU A 46 -7.21 3.11 14.59
N ILE A 47 -7.62 1.91 14.17
CA ILE A 47 -6.86 1.09 13.21
C ILE A 47 -6.75 1.82 11.88
N ILE A 48 -7.85 2.36 11.35
CA ILE A 48 -7.83 3.12 10.09
C ILE A 48 -6.93 4.36 10.20
N ALA A 49 -6.96 5.06 11.33
CA ALA A 49 -6.12 6.23 11.57
C ALA A 49 -4.63 5.87 11.69
N GLY A 50 -4.29 4.76 12.35
CA GLY A 50 -2.91 4.34 12.60
C GLY A 50 -2.25 3.62 11.42
N SER A 51 -2.94 2.65 10.85
CA SER A 51 -2.39 1.76 9.80
C SER A 51 -2.87 2.10 8.39
N GLY A 52 -3.88 2.96 8.25
CA GLY A 52 -4.57 3.20 6.99
C GLY A 52 -5.71 2.21 6.75
N PHE A 53 -6.40 2.37 5.62
CA PHE A 53 -7.51 1.51 5.24
C PHE A 53 -7.05 0.40 4.30
N LEU A 54 -7.18 -0.86 4.73
CA LEU A 54 -7.05 -2.06 3.89
C LEU A 54 -8.44 -2.53 3.46
N PHE A 55 -8.59 -2.93 2.21
CA PHE A 55 -9.84 -3.43 1.65
C PHE A 55 -10.30 -4.72 2.33
N SER A 56 -9.37 -5.59 2.74
CA SER A 56 -9.65 -6.79 3.56
C SER A 56 -10.43 -6.50 4.85
N PHE A 57 -10.32 -5.29 5.40
CA PHE A 57 -11.00 -4.86 6.62
C PHE A 57 -12.47 -4.46 6.39
N THR A 58 -12.86 -4.21 5.14
CA THR A 58 -14.21 -3.73 4.78
C THR A 58 -15.33 -4.61 5.34
N PRO A 59 -15.31 -5.95 5.21
CA PRO A 59 -16.38 -6.79 5.76
C PRO A 59 -16.53 -6.66 7.28
N LEU A 60 -15.41 -6.55 8.00
CA LEU A 60 -15.39 -6.38 9.45
C LEU A 60 -15.90 -5.00 9.86
N LEU A 61 -15.54 -3.95 9.13
CA LEU A 61 -16.07 -2.61 9.36
C LEU A 61 -17.59 -2.56 9.14
N VAL A 62 -18.09 -3.19 8.07
CA VAL A 62 -19.52 -3.23 7.74
C VAL A 62 -20.33 -3.95 8.80
N ILE A 63 -19.91 -5.15 9.23
CA ILE A 63 -20.62 -5.87 10.30
C ILE A 63 -20.60 -5.09 11.63
N THR A 64 -19.48 -4.42 11.95
CA THR A 64 -19.35 -3.58 13.14
C THR A 64 -20.34 -2.41 13.10
N LEU A 65 -20.42 -1.71 11.95
CA LEU A 65 -21.37 -0.61 11.76
C LEU A 65 -22.82 -1.07 11.90
N ILE A 66 -23.18 -2.19 11.25
CA ILE A 66 -24.56 -2.71 11.32
C ILE A 66 -24.91 -3.08 12.77
N LEU A 67 -24.03 -3.78 13.49
CA LEU A 67 -24.25 -4.16 14.89
C LEU A 67 -24.31 -2.95 15.82
N PHE A 68 -23.53 -1.90 15.55
CA PHE A 68 -23.58 -0.64 16.26
C PHE A 68 -24.96 0.03 16.09
N PHE A 69 -25.42 0.23 14.85
CA PHE A 69 -26.72 0.87 14.59
C PHE A 69 -27.89 0.02 15.12
N ALA A 70 -27.85 -1.30 14.95
CA ALA A 70 -28.84 -2.22 15.51
C ALA A 70 -28.84 -2.23 17.06
N GLY A 71 -27.71 -1.87 17.68
CA GLY A 71 -27.53 -1.80 19.12
C GLY A 71 -28.07 -0.52 19.78
N ILE A 72 -28.28 0.56 19.02
CA ILE A 72 -28.67 1.89 19.55
C ILE A 72 -29.89 1.83 20.49
N PRO A 73 -31.01 1.15 20.14
CA PRO A 73 -32.19 1.11 21.01
C PRO A 73 -31.92 0.41 22.35
N ARG A 74 -31.05 -0.60 22.36
CA ARG A 74 -30.65 -1.29 23.60
C ARG A 74 -29.71 -0.43 24.43
N MET A 75 -28.81 0.30 23.79
CA MET A 75 -27.90 1.24 24.47
C MET A 75 -28.68 2.36 25.15
N ALA A 76 -29.67 2.92 24.48
CA ALA A 76 -30.57 3.91 25.07
C ALA A 76 -31.32 3.37 26.31
N ARG A 77 -31.77 2.11 26.26
CA ARG A 77 -32.38 1.43 27.43
C ARG A 77 -31.38 1.21 28.56
N ALA A 78 -30.17 0.76 28.25
CA ALA A 78 -29.12 0.54 29.24
C ALA A 78 -28.75 1.82 30.00
N ILE A 79 -28.61 2.95 29.29
CA ILE A 79 -28.33 4.26 29.88
C ILE A 79 -29.46 4.71 30.83
N ARG A 80 -30.71 4.37 30.50
CA ARG A 80 -31.89 4.63 31.35
C ARG A 80 -32.08 3.60 32.46
N SER A 81 -31.13 2.70 32.67
CA SER A 81 -31.22 1.59 33.63
C SER A 81 -32.43 0.66 33.41
N LEU A 82 -32.94 0.60 32.18
CA LEU A 82 -34.01 -0.32 31.79
C LEU A 82 -33.45 -1.70 31.43
N GLU A 83 -34.29 -2.72 31.53
CA GLU A 83 -33.91 -4.09 31.18
C GLU A 83 -33.58 -4.23 29.68
N THR A 84 -32.49 -4.94 29.40
CA THR A 84 -31.94 -5.13 28.05
C THR A 84 -32.01 -6.57 27.56
N ASP A 85 -32.58 -7.44 28.38
CA ASP A 85 -32.35 -8.89 28.31
C ASP A 85 -33.41 -9.57 27.45
N TRP A 86 -34.48 -8.84 27.14
CA TRP A 86 -35.57 -9.30 26.30
C TRP A 86 -35.23 -9.15 24.80
N TYR A 87 -35.23 -10.28 24.11
CA TYR A 87 -35.08 -10.38 22.65
C TYR A 87 -36.40 -10.82 22.04
N SER A 88 -36.98 -9.96 21.19
CA SER A 88 -38.13 -10.34 20.37
C SER A 88 -37.71 -11.39 19.33
N LEU A 89 -38.66 -12.20 18.86
CA LEU A 89 -38.41 -13.22 17.83
C LEU A 89 -37.70 -12.63 16.57
N PRO A 90 -38.11 -11.47 16.01
CA PRO A 90 -37.40 -10.86 14.89
C PRO A 90 -35.95 -10.51 15.23
N SER A 91 -35.69 -10.01 16.44
CA SER A 91 -34.33 -9.69 16.85
C SER A 91 -33.48 -10.94 17.06
N ALA A 92 -34.04 -12.03 17.59
CA ALA A 92 -33.32 -13.29 17.73
C ALA A 92 -32.92 -13.85 16.36
N ILE A 93 -33.83 -13.82 15.38
CA ILE A 93 -33.55 -14.21 13.99
C ILE A 93 -32.44 -13.34 13.40
N PHE A 94 -32.52 -12.02 13.58
CA PHE A 94 -31.48 -11.08 13.11
C PHE A 94 -30.10 -11.46 13.64
N TYR A 95 -29.93 -11.62 14.95
CA TYR A 95 -28.64 -12.00 15.52
C TYR A 95 -28.21 -13.42 15.15
N GLY A 96 -29.15 -14.34 14.88
CA GLY A 96 -28.84 -15.68 14.38
C GLY A 96 -28.24 -15.64 12.98
N LEU A 97 -28.79 -14.82 12.08
CA LEU A 97 -28.21 -14.59 10.75
C LEU A 97 -26.83 -13.92 10.87
N PHE A 98 -26.72 -12.89 11.72
CA PHE A 98 -25.44 -12.20 11.96
C PHE A 98 -24.39 -13.08 12.63
N PHE A 99 -24.78 -14.12 13.36
CA PHE A 99 -23.86 -15.13 13.89
C PHE A 99 -23.20 -15.93 12.76
N LEU A 100 -23.97 -16.32 11.75
CA LEU A 100 -23.42 -16.97 10.55
C LEU A 100 -22.51 -16.02 9.77
N VAL A 101 -22.97 -14.79 9.53
CA VAL A 101 -22.17 -13.75 8.85
C VAL A 101 -20.89 -13.46 9.62
N PHE A 102 -20.94 -13.43 10.96
CA PHE A 102 -19.77 -13.22 11.81
C PHE A 102 -18.71 -14.30 11.58
N PHE A 103 -19.08 -15.58 11.48
CA PHE A 103 -18.09 -16.63 11.18
C PHE A 103 -17.52 -16.53 9.78
N ILE A 104 -18.32 -16.12 8.79
CA ILE A 104 -17.84 -15.89 7.42
C ILE A 104 -16.83 -14.74 7.42
N VAL A 105 -17.13 -13.63 8.11
CA VAL A 105 -16.23 -12.48 8.23
C VAL A 105 -14.97 -12.85 9.02
N ALA A 106 -15.10 -13.60 10.10
CA ALA A 106 -13.95 -14.10 10.85
C ALA A 106 -13.06 -14.98 9.96
N PHE A 107 -13.64 -15.96 9.27
CA PHE A 107 -12.92 -16.81 8.33
C PHE A 107 -12.22 -15.97 7.24
N ALA A 108 -12.91 -15.00 6.66
CA ALA A 108 -12.34 -14.09 5.67
C ALA A 108 -11.17 -13.28 6.24
N ALA A 109 -11.26 -12.77 7.47
CA ALA A 109 -10.17 -12.04 8.13
C ALA A 109 -8.92 -12.92 8.28
N PHE A 110 -9.07 -14.20 8.64
CA PHE A 110 -7.95 -15.15 8.68
C PHE A 110 -7.41 -15.49 7.28
N PHE A 111 -8.31 -15.77 6.33
CA PHE A 111 -7.93 -16.22 4.99
C PHE A 111 -7.24 -15.11 4.18
N PHE A 112 -7.70 -13.87 4.32
CA PHE A 112 -7.15 -12.69 3.65
C PHE A 112 -6.21 -11.87 4.55
N ALA A 113 -5.78 -12.42 5.68
CA ALA A 113 -4.85 -11.76 6.60
C ALA A 113 -3.57 -11.34 5.85
N PRO A 114 -3.07 -10.11 6.07
CA PRO A 114 -1.86 -9.63 5.42
C PRO A 114 -0.63 -10.40 5.90
N GLU A 115 0.31 -10.58 4.99
CA GLU A 115 1.59 -11.23 5.26
C GLU A 115 2.41 -10.41 6.25
N THR A 116 3.15 -11.11 7.12
CA THR A 116 4.07 -10.46 8.06
C THR A 116 5.03 -9.56 7.32
N ALA A 117 5.27 -8.36 7.86
CA ALA A 117 6.26 -7.44 7.29
C ALA A 117 7.62 -8.15 7.17
N TYR A 118 8.35 -7.84 6.09
CA TYR A 118 9.70 -8.35 5.90
C TYR A 118 10.58 -7.88 7.06
N LEU A 119 11.16 -8.83 7.78
CA LEU A 119 12.19 -8.57 8.79
C LEU A 119 13.53 -8.72 8.10
N GLY A 120 14.27 -7.63 8.07
CA GLY A 120 15.57 -7.62 7.44
C GLY A 120 16.56 -8.56 8.12
N SER A 121 17.54 -9.03 7.36
CA SER A 121 18.67 -9.81 7.89
C SER A 121 19.60 -8.95 8.73
N VAL A 122 19.60 -7.64 8.49
CA VAL A 122 20.40 -6.61 9.16
C VAL A 122 19.44 -5.51 9.64
N PRO A 123 19.66 -4.90 10.82
CA PRO A 123 18.81 -3.79 11.25
C PRO A 123 18.95 -2.60 10.29
N ILE A 124 17.81 -2.04 9.91
CA ILE A 124 17.73 -0.87 9.02
C ILE A 124 17.14 0.31 9.79
N ILE A 125 17.53 1.53 9.39
CA ILE A 125 16.97 2.75 9.96
C ILE A 125 15.81 3.18 9.08
N LYS A 126 14.59 3.08 9.60
CA LYS A 126 13.38 3.60 8.93
C LYS A 126 12.93 4.88 9.62
N GLU A 127 12.97 5.98 8.91
CA GLU A 127 12.50 7.29 9.36
C GLU A 127 11.20 7.65 8.64
N VAL A 128 10.21 8.10 9.41
CA VAL A 128 8.93 8.60 8.88
C VAL A 128 8.70 9.99 9.46
N ASN A 129 8.85 11.01 8.63
CA ASN A 129 8.70 12.41 9.03
C ASN A 129 7.48 13.02 8.36
N LEU A 130 6.69 13.78 9.12
CA LEU A 130 5.60 14.58 8.57
C LEU A 130 6.06 16.03 8.53
N GLU A 131 6.16 16.60 7.34
CA GLU A 131 6.62 17.97 7.14
C GLU A 131 5.56 18.79 6.40
N ARG A 132 5.47 20.06 6.76
CA ARG A 132 4.65 21.03 6.03
C ARG A 132 5.57 21.89 5.17
N VAL A 133 5.70 21.51 3.90
CA VAL A 133 6.54 22.21 2.91
C VAL A 133 5.95 23.58 2.57
N SER A 134 4.62 23.73 2.57
CA SER A 134 3.97 25.02 2.36
C SER A 134 2.62 25.12 3.06
N SER A 135 1.96 26.28 2.96
CA SER A 135 0.62 26.48 3.51
C SER A 135 -0.42 25.48 2.98
N THR A 136 -0.20 24.90 1.80
CA THR A 136 -1.16 24.01 1.10
C THR A 136 -0.59 22.62 0.79
N VAL A 137 0.66 22.36 1.15
CA VAL A 137 1.36 21.10 0.87
C VAL A 137 1.91 20.51 2.16
N ASN A 138 1.37 19.35 2.53
CA ASN A 138 1.93 18.50 3.57
C ASN A 138 2.55 17.27 2.91
N VAL A 139 3.69 16.83 3.44
CA VAL A 139 4.43 15.68 2.92
C VAL A 139 4.69 14.71 4.07
N ARG A 140 4.58 13.42 3.76
CA ARG A 140 5.05 12.36 4.63
C ARG A 140 6.25 11.69 3.96
N HIS A 141 7.43 11.90 4.52
CA HIS A 141 8.67 11.33 4.04
C HIS A 141 8.84 9.94 4.62
N TYR A 142 9.21 8.99 3.77
CA TYR A 142 9.67 7.67 4.17
C TYR A 142 11.10 7.52 3.68
N CYS A 143 12.02 7.32 4.62
CA CYS A 143 13.42 7.10 4.32
C CYS A 143 13.87 5.78 4.96
N TRP A 144 14.46 4.91 4.15
CA TRP A 144 15.12 3.70 4.61
C TRP A 144 16.61 3.87 4.37
N LYS A 145 17.39 3.94 5.45
CA LYS A 145 18.84 4.13 5.41
C LYS A 145 19.57 2.83 5.74
N PRO A 146 20.70 2.56 5.08
CA PRO A 146 21.61 1.51 5.50
C PRO A 146 22.13 1.80 6.90
N GLN A 147 22.51 0.76 7.62
CA GLN A 147 23.25 0.91 8.87
C GLN A 147 24.64 1.50 8.57
N PRO A 148 25.23 2.33 9.46
CA PRO A 148 26.49 3.04 9.16
C PRO A 148 27.69 2.16 8.79
N ASP A 149 27.67 0.88 9.15
CA ASP A 149 28.71 -0.12 8.91
C ASP A 149 28.67 -0.74 7.49
N VAL A 150 27.52 -0.73 6.81
CA VAL A 150 27.35 -1.33 5.47
C VAL A 150 27.94 -0.45 4.36
N GLY A 151 28.16 0.84 4.62
CA GLY A 151 28.60 1.83 3.64
C GLY A 151 27.49 2.28 2.69
N HIS A 152 27.58 3.52 2.21
CA HIS A 152 26.61 4.09 1.27
C HIS A 152 27.03 3.83 -0.18
N LYS A 153 26.21 3.11 -0.94
CA LYS A 153 26.43 2.84 -2.37
C LYS A 153 25.70 3.80 -3.30
N GLY A 154 24.60 4.38 -2.84
CA GLY A 154 23.78 5.26 -3.65
C GLY A 154 22.39 5.46 -3.06
N THR A 155 21.61 6.26 -3.77
CA THR A 155 20.26 6.66 -3.38
C THR A 155 19.25 6.20 -4.43
N VAL A 156 18.15 5.60 -3.99
CA VAL A 156 17.03 5.17 -4.83
C VAL A 156 15.81 6.02 -4.47
N ILE A 157 15.27 6.75 -5.44
CA ILE A 157 14.01 7.48 -5.29
C ILE A 157 12.88 6.57 -5.77
N PHE A 158 12.03 6.12 -4.84
CA PHE A 158 10.87 5.29 -5.14
C PHE A 158 9.61 6.13 -5.31
N PHE A 159 9.07 6.10 -6.54
CA PHE A 159 7.80 6.69 -6.91
C PHE A 159 6.72 5.62 -7.04
N PRO A 160 5.76 5.60 -6.10
CA PRO A 160 4.76 4.55 -6.06
C PRO A 160 3.64 4.78 -7.09
N ASP A 161 2.94 3.70 -7.41
CA ASP A 161 1.61 3.81 -8.03
C ASP A 161 0.67 4.59 -7.09
N VAL A 162 -0.25 5.35 -7.68
CA VAL A 162 -1.19 6.20 -6.92
C VAL A 162 -2.04 5.41 -5.91
N VAL A 163 -2.27 4.11 -6.16
CA VAL A 163 -3.02 3.21 -5.28
C VAL A 163 -2.13 2.63 -4.16
N GLY A 164 -0.87 2.32 -4.46
CA GLY A 164 0.07 1.77 -3.47
C GLY A 164 0.53 2.83 -2.47
N GLY A 165 0.97 3.99 -2.97
CA GLY A 165 1.59 5.05 -2.17
C GLY A 165 2.97 4.70 -1.59
N ALA A 166 3.56 5.62 -0.84
CA ALA A 166 5.01 5.62 -0.58
C ALA A 166 5.56 4.41 0.18
N ASN A 167 4.77 3.84 1.09
CA ASN A 167 5.15 2.66 1.88
C ASN A 167 4.74 1.32 1.22
N SER A 168 4.31 1.33 -0.04
CA SER A 168 3.78 0.13 -0.71
C SER A 168 4.83 -0.94 -1.04
N ARG A 169 6.10 -0.55 -1.13
CA ARG A 169 7.26 -1.39 -1.45
C ARG A 169 8.22 -1.55 -0.28
N ASN A 170 7.69 -1.75 0.92
CA ASN A 170 8.51 -1.80 2.14
C ASN A 170 9.56 -2.94 2.09
N THR A 171 9.24 -4.10 1.52
CA THR A 171 10.20 -5.22 1.39
C THR A 171 11.35 -4.85 0.47
N ALA A 172 11.03 -4.22 -0.67
CA ALA A 172 12.06 -3.77 -1.60
C ALA A 172 12.95 -2.68 -1.00
N ALA A 173 12.35 -1.72 -0.29
CA ALA A 173 13.10 -0.67 0.39
C ALA A 173 14.03 -1.22 1.48
N CYS A 174 13.56 -2.19 2.28
CA CYS A 174 14.38 -2.87 3.28
C CYS A 174 15.58 -3.58 2.65
N ILE A 175 15.37 -4.39 1.60
CA ILE A 175 16.44 -5.16 0.95
C ILE A 175 17.47 -4.24 0.28
N LEU A 176 17.03 -3.14 -0.34
CA LEU A 176 17.94 -2.13 -0.88
C LEU A 176 18.77 -1.47 0.23
N ALA A 177 18.15 -1.12 1.35
CA ALA A 177 18.85 -0.56 2.51
C ALA A 177 19.87 -1.53 3.12
N GLU A 178 19.55 -2.82 3.22
CA GLU A 178 20.53 -3.85 3.64
C GLU A 178 21.75 -3.92 2.73
N LYS A 179 21.61 -3.51 1.47
CA LYS A 179 22.64 -3.60 0.45
C LYS A 179 23.44 -2.31 0.28
N GLY A 180 23.18 -1.31 1.12
CA GLY A 180 23.91 -0.03 1.13
C GLY A 180 23.20 1.11 0.39
N TYR A 181 21.97 0.92 -0.08
CA TYR A 181 21.21 1.96 -0.78
C TYR A 181 20.29 2.72 0.17
N THR A 182 20.28 4.04 0.11
CA THR A 182 19.25 4.83 0.80
C THR A 182 18.02 4.93 -0.08
N VAL A 183 16.85 4.52 0.43
CA VAL A 183 15.60 4.60 -0.33
C VAL A 183 14.75 5.75 0.21
N PHE A 184 14.31 6.64 -0.68
CA PHE A 184 13.36 7.70 -0.36
C PHE A 184 12.02 7.42 -1.05
N SER A 185 10.92 7.65 -0.35
CA SER A 185 9.57 7.68 -0.93
C SER A 185 8.69 8.67 -0.19
N ASN A 186 7.96 9.52 -0.90
CA ASN A 186 7.15 10.58 -0.31
C ASN A 186 5.67 10.42 -0.64
N ASP A 187 4.81 10.67 0.34
CA ASP A 187 3.37 10.83 0.14
C ASP A 187 3.00 12.30 0.26
N TYR A 188 2.58 12.90 -0.86
CA TYR A 188 2.16 14.30 -0.92
C TYR A 188 0.66 14.45 -0.69
N CYS A 189 0.31 15.42 0.15
CA CYS A 189 -1.04 15.93 0.34
C CYS A 189 -1.11 17.35 -0.21
N ARG A 190 -1.60 17.49 -1.44
CA ARG A 190 -1.66 18.77 -2.19
C ARG A 190 -3.08 19.05 -2.64
N PHE A 191 -3.76 19.98 -1.98
CA PHE A 191 -5.18 20.28 -2.26
C PHE A 191 -5.43 20.78 -3.68
N HIS A 192 -4.49 21.55 -4.26
CA HIS A 192 -4.64 22.12 -5.60
C HIS A 192 -4.22 21.17 -6.73
N ALA A 193 -3.61 20.02 -6.40
CA ALA A 193 -3.25 19.02 -7.41
C ALA A 193 -4.47 18.24 -7.90
N TRP A 194 -5.59 18.31 -7.17
CA TRP A 194 -6.80 17.56 -7.45
C TRP A 194 -8.00 18.51 -7.64
N GLN A 195 -8.85 18.22 -8.61
CA GLN A 195 -10.16 18.84 -8.81
C GLN A 195 -11.05 18.59 -7.59
N ASN A 196 -11.02 17.38 -7.05
CA ASN A 196 -11.70 17.00 -5.81
C ASN A 196 -10.71 17.06 -4.63
N PRO A 197 -10.83 18.04 -3.69
CA PRO A 197 -9.85 18.23 -2.62
C PRO A 197 -9.69 17.02 -1.69
N ILE A 198 -10.71 16.17 -1.58
CA ILE A 198 -10.68 14.95 -0.75
C ILE A 198 -9.62 13.96 -1.29
N MET A 199 -9.32 13.98 -2.60
CA MET A 199 -8.28 13.15 -3.23
C MET A 199 -6.86 13.56 -2.83
N ALA A 200 -6.68 14.72 -2.21
CA ALA A 200 -5.40 15.09 -1.62
C ALA A 200 -5.02 14.21 -0.42
N PHE A 201 -6.01 13.61 0.28
CA PHE A 201 -5.76 12.75 1.42
C PHE A 201 -5.49 11.32 0.96
N SER A 202 -4.28 10.81 1.17
CA SER A 202 -3.89 9.45 0.78
C SER A 202 -4.78 8.36 1.38
N ALA A 203 -5.23 8.53 2.63
CA ALA A 203 -6.13 7.63 3.32
C ALA A 203 -7.51 7.49 2.65
N PHE A 204 -7.94 8.50 1.89
CA PHE A 204 -9.17 8.46 1.10
C PHE A 204 -8.90 8.09 -0.36
N ARG A 205 -7.90 8.73 -0.98
CA ARG A 205 -7.54 8.53 -2.39
C ARG A 205 -7.29 7.06 -2.72
N ARG A 206 -6.46 6.37 -1.95
CA ARG A 206 -6.05 4.98 -2.23
C ARG A 206 -7.23 4.02 -2.25
N PRO A 207 -8.07 3.91 -1.20
CA PRO A 207 -9.18 2.97 -1.21
C PRO A 207 -10.23 3.31 -2.27
N VAL A 208 -10.47 4.59 -2.54
CA VAL A 208 -11.42 5.02 -3.58
C VAL A 208 -10.94 4.63 -4.97
N LEU A 209 -9.66 4.88 -5.29
CA LEU A 209 -9.06 4.47 -6.55
C LEU A 209 -9.01 2.95 -6.70
N LEU A 210 -8.68 2.24 -5.62
CA LEU A 210 -8.67 0.78 -5.60
C LEU A 210 -10.07 0.22 -5.85
N ALA A 211 -11.11 0.76 -5.19
CA ALA A 211 -12.49 0.38 -5.40
C ALA A 211 -12.95 0.63 -6.84
N GLY A 212 -12.53 1.75 -7.45
CA GLY A 212 -12.80 2.03 -8.87
C GLY A 212 -12.16 1.02 -9.81
N LYS A 213 -10.87 0.71 -9.58
CA LYS A 213 -10.15 -0.31 -10.35
C LYS A 213 -10.77 -1.70 -10.20
N ILE A 214 -11.31 -2.05 -9.03
CA ILE A 214 -12.03 -3.32 -8.78
C ILE A 214 -13.39 -3.33 -9.48
N GLY A 215 -14.19 -2.27 -9.35
CA GLY A 215 -15.59 -2.24 -9.78
C GLY A 215 -15.82 -1.90 -11.25
N GLY A 216 -14.97 -1.07 -11.86
CA GLY A 216 -15.19 -0.54 -13.21
C GLY A 216 -13.93 -0.38 -14.06
N LYS A 217 -12.76 -0.78 -13.56
CA LYS A 217 -11.43 -0.54 -14.17
C LYS A 217 -11.08 0.93 -14.42
N THR A 218 -11.91 1.85 -13.97
CA THR A 218 -11.71 3.29 -14.05
C THR A 218 -11.50 3.88 -12.65
N PRO A 219 -10.70 4.95 -12.53
CA PRO A 219 -10.61 5.69 -11.28
C PRO A 219 -11.97 6.29 -10.89
N LEU A 220 -12.29 6.28 -9.60
CA LEU A 220 -13.47 6.96 -9.06
C LEU A 220 -13.08 8.37 -8.57
N PHE A 221 -13.95 9.34 -8.80
CA PHE A 221 -13.79 10.75 -8.40
C PHE A 221 -12.55 11.48 -8.97
N THR A 222 -11.89 10.90 -9.98
CA THR A 222 -10.74 11.50 -10.68
C THR A 222 -10.52 10.77 -12.01
N ASP A 223 -9.61 11.29 -12.84
CA ASP A 223 -9.28 10.78 -14.17
C ASP A 223 -7.78 10.49 -14.29
N ASP A 224 -7.37 9.61 -15.22
CA ASP A 224 -5.95 9.28 -15.43
C ASP A 224 -5.08 10.50 -15.76
N ARG A 225 -5.65 11.50 -16.45
CA ARG A 225 -4.96 12.77 -16.75
C ARG A 225 -4.66 13.61 -15.49
N GLU A 226 -5.56 13.58 -14.52
CA GLU A 226 -5.39 14.29 -13.26
C GLU A 226 -4.36 13.57 -12.38
N ILE A 227 -4.44 12.24 -12.31
CA ILE A 227 -3.43 11.39 -11.65
C ILE A 227 -2.04 11.67 -12.24
N TYR A 228 -1.93 11.73 -13.57
CA TYR A 228 -0.68 12.05 -14.26
C TYR A 228 -0.09 13.40 -13.82
N ARG A 229 -0.90 14.47 -13.87
CA ARG A 229 -0.47 15.83 -13.51
C ARG A 229 -0.08 15.93 -12.03
N ALA A 230 -0.83 15.26 -11.16
CA ALA A 230 -0.48 15.18 -9.74
C ALA A 230 0.89 14.50 -9.60
N GLN A 231 1.09 13.31 -10.15
CA GLN A 231 2.36 12.61 -10.03
C GLN A 231 3.52 13.39 -10.65
N GLN A 232 3.36 14.00 -11.82
CA GLN A 232 4.38 14.84 -12.46
C GLN A 232 4.86 15.96 -11.52
N GLY A 233 3.94 16.63 -10.81
CA GLY A 233 4.30 17.63 -9.81
C GLY A 233 4.92 17.05 -8.53
N ASP A 234 4.60 15.81 -8.16
CA ASP A 234 5.24 15.13 -7.01
C ASP A 234 6.68 14.73 -7.36
N PHE A 235 6.93 14.33 -8.61
CA PHE A 235 8.26 13.98 -9.14
C PHE A 235 9.24 15.13 -9.01
N SER A 236 8.90 16.31 -9.54
CA SER A 236 9.80 17.46 -9.53
C SER A 236 10.16 17.91 -8.11
N LEU A 237 9.19 17.90 -7.19
CA LEU A 237 9.40 18.22 -5.78
C LEU A 237 10.33 17.19 -5.11
N MET A 238 10.04 15.91 -5.29
CA MET A 238 10.79 14.85 -4.62
C MET A 238 12.24 14.77 -5.10
N VAL A 239 12.48 14.89 -6.41
CA VAL A 239 13.86 14.86 -6.94
C VAL A 239 14.64 16.09 -6.46
N ALA A 240 14.03 17.28 -6.43
CA ALA A 240 14.69 18.47 -5.93
C ALA A 240 15.05 18.36 -4.44
N GLU A 241 14.14 17.83 -3.62
CA GLU A 241 14.35 17.58 -2.19
C GLU A 241 15.47 16.55 -1.95
N VAL A 242 15.39 15.40 -2.63
CA VAL A 242 16.42 14.35 -2.48
C VAL A 242 17.77 14.87 -2.94
N ARG A 243 17.86 15.61 -4.06
CA ARG A 243 19.12 16.22 -4.52
C ARG A 243 19.73 17.17 -3.49
N ALA A 244 18.90 17.95 -2.78
CA ALA A 244 19.38 18.84 -1.73
C ALA A 244 19.88 18.09 -0.48
N ALA A 245 19.32 16.92 -0.19
CA ALA A 245 19.66 16.09 0.97
C ALA A 245 20.63 14.93 0.66
N MET A 246 21.05 14.79 -0.60
CA MET A 246 21.74 13.61 -1.12
C MET A 246 23.15 13.47 -0.54
N GLN A 247 23.50 12.26 -0.10
CA GLN A 247 24.88 11.89 0.17
C GLN A 247 25.62 11.59 -1.15
N PRO A 248 26.95 11.81 -1.22
CA PRO A 248 27.72 11.49 -2.42
C PRO A 248 27.50 10.04 -2.83
N GLY A 249 27.11 9.81 -4.09
CA GLY A 249 26.81 8.47 -4.60
C GLY A 249 25.96 8.50 -5.86
N SER A 250 25.57 7.33 -6.34
CA SER A 250 24.73 7.18 -7.53
C SER A 250 23.26 7.39 -7.23
N LEU A 251 22.55 8.09 -8.10
CA LEU A 251 21.10 8.29 -7.99
C LEU A 251 20.34 7.38 -8.96
N PHE A 252 19.39 6.62 -8.45
CA PHE A 252 18.49 5.78 -9.22
C PHE A 252 17.04 6.20 -9.02
N ILE A 253 16.22 6.06 -10.06
CA ILE A 253 14.77 6.22 -9.96
C ILE A 253 14.12 4.85 -10.10
N LEU A 254 13.22 4.53 -9.18
CA LEU A 254 12.32 3.38 -9.24
C LEU A 254 10.89 3.90 -9.31
N ALA A 255 10.21 3.75 -10.46
CA ALA A 255 8.82 4.13 -10.61
C ALA A 255 7.92 2.90 -10.78
N GLU A 256 6.69 3.01 -10.28
CA GLU A 256 5.73 1.92 -10.33
C GLU A 256 4.37 2.36 -10.88
N GLY A 257 3.80 1.54 -11.77
CA GLY A 257 2.45 1.72 -12.29
C GLY A 257 2.26 3.07 -12.96
N SER A 258 1.30 3.86 -12.48
CA SER A 258 0.99 5.18 -13.04
C SER A 258 2.15 6.18 -12.95
N ALA A 259 3.13 5.95 -12.06
CA ALA A 259 4.28 6.83 -11.90
C ALA A 259 5.34 6.68 -13.02
N CYS A 260 5.33 5.59 -13.79
CA CYS A 260 6.38 5.33 -14.79
C CYS A 260 6.39 6.38 -15.91
N ALA A 261 5.21 6.81 -16.39
CA ALA A 261 5.11 7.80 -17.46
C ALA A 261 5.66 9.19 -17.08
N PRO A 262 5.23 9.82 -15.96
CA PRO A 262 5.80 11.10 -15.55
C PRO A 262 7.29 11.01 -15.19
N ALA A 263 7.76 9.86 -14.69
CA ALA A 263 9.19 9.62 -14.46
C ALA A 263 10.01 9.70 -15.76
N ALA A 264 9.55 9.00 -16.80
CA ALA A 264 10.23 8.96 -18.10
C ALA A 264 10.30 10.37 -18.72
N GLU A 265 9.22 11.14 -18.65
CA GLU A 265 9.21 12.52 -19.15
C GLU A 265 10.14 13.44 -18.35
N TYR A 266 10.21 13.29 -17.04
CA TYR A 266 11.15 14.03 -16.20
C TYR A 266 12.61 13.73 -16.59
N LEU A 267 12.95 12.46 -16.79
CA LEU A 267 14.28 12.03 -17.17
C LEU A 267 14.73 12.63 -18.51
N ARG A 268 13.82 12.74 -19.47
CA ARG A 268 14.08 13.39 -20.77
C ARG A 268 14.49 14.87 -20.63
N THR A 269 14.01 15.57 -19.61
CA THR A 269 14.13 17.03 -19.49
C THR A 269 15.15 17.51 -18.46
N GLY A 270 15.51 16.69 -17.47
CA GLY A 270 16.41 17.09 -16.38
C GLY A 270 17.09 15.93 -15.67
N GLY A 271 17.23 14.79 -16.34
CA GLY A 271 17.70 13.53 -15.75
C GLY A 271 19.20 13.24 -15.85
N GLU A 272 20.04 14.20 -16.23
CA GLU A 272 21.46 13.96 -16.55
C GLU A 272 22.26 13.26 -15.42
N ASP A 273 21.97 13.58 -14.16
CA ASP A 273 22.66 12.99 -12.99
C ASP A 273 22.08 11.64 -12.52
N ILE A 274 21.07 11.10 -13.23
CA ILE A 274 20.38 9.87 -12.82
C ILE A 274 21.04 8.69 -13.51
N ARG A 275 21.68 7.85 -12.69
CA ARG A 275 22.45 6.71 -13.15
C ARG A 275 21.58 5.66 -13.82
N GLY A 276 20.35 5.46 -13.35
CA GLY A 276 19.46 4.46 -13.93
C GLY A 276 18.00 4.62 -13.52
N PHE A 277 17.12 4.11 -14.36
CA PHE A 277 15.69 4.16 -14.19
C PHE A 277 15.06 2.77 -14.26
N ILE A 278 14.23 2.43 -13.27
CA ILE A 278 13.55 1.14 -13.20
C ILE A 278 12.05 1.38 -13.24
N CYS A 279 11.38 0.74 -14.20
CA CYS A 279 9.94 0.75 -14.38
C CYS A 279 9.35 -0.57 -13.88
N LEU A 280 8.45 -0.52 -12.90
CA LEU A 280 7.66 -1.66 -12.45
C LEU A 280 6.23 -1.54 -12.99
N VAL A 281 5.83 -2.44 -13.90
CA VAL A 281 4.57 -2.27 -14.63
C VAL A 281 3.80 -3.58 -14.71
N SER A 282 2.50 -3.52 -14.42
CA SER A 282 1.59 -4.65 -14.63
C SER A 282 1.53 -5.04 -16.11
N GLN A 283 1.20 -6.28 -16.42
CA GLN A 283 1.09 -6.78 -17.79
C GLN A 283 0.20 -5.90 -18.68
N GLN A 284 -0.90 -5.38 -18.14
CA GLN A 284 -1.85 -4.52 -18.86
C GLN A 284 -1.30 -3.12 -19.19
N GLY A 285 -0.36 -2.62 -18.39
CA GLY A 285 0.24 -1.29 -18.57
C GLY A 285 1.51 -1.31 -19.42
N LEU A 286 1.95 -2.49 -19.87
CA LEU A 286 3.25 -2.67 -20.48
C LEU A 286 3.37 -1.91 -21.80
N GLU A 287 2.47 -2.15 -22.75
CA GLU A 287 2.49 -1.50 -24.07
C GLU A 287 2.43 0.04 -23.95
N ALA A 288 1.57 0.53 -23.05
CA ALA A 288 1.46 1.96 -22.79
C ALA A 288 2.76 2.55 -22.22
N THR A 289 3.46 1.81 -21.37
CA THR A 289 4.74 2.27 -20.80
C THR A 289 5.86 2.24 -21.84
N GLU A 290 5.92 1.20 -22.68
CA GLU A 290 6.89 1.14 -23.79
C GLU A 290 6.72 2.33 -24.75
N LEU A 291 5.48 2.65 -25.13
CA LEU A 291 5.19 3.81 -25.98
C LEU A 291 5.66 5.13 -25.35
N VAL A 292 5.50 5.29 -24.03
CA VAL A 292 5.94 6.49 -23.31
C VAL A 292 7.47 6.54 -23.20
N LEU A 293 8.14 5.41 -22.98
CA LEU A 293 9.60 5.34 -22.96
C LEU A 293 10.18 5.73 -24.32
N ASP A 294 9.65 5.18 -25.41
CA ASP A 294 10.05 5.51 -26.78
C ASP A 294 9.82 6.99 -27.09
N ALA A 295 8.62 7.52 -26.75
CA ALA A 295 8.31 8.94 -26.90
C ALA A 295 9.19 9.85 -26.02
N SER A 296 9.73 9.32 -24.93
CA SER A 296 10.64 10.03 -24.03
C SER A 296 12.11 9.97 -24.47
N GLY A 297 12.41 9.33 -25.60
CA GLY A 297 13.75 9.23 -26.17
C GLY A 297 14.53 7.99 -25.76
N PHE A 298 13.92 7.04 -25.05
CA PHE A 298 14.56 5.78 -24.64
C PHE A 298 14.38 4.66 -25.66
N THR A 299 14.10 4.96 -26.93
CA THR A 299 13.90 3.96 -27.98
C THR A 299 15.14 3.06 -28.06
N GLU A 300 14.95 1.76 -27.83
CA GLU A 300 16.01 0.74 -27.73
C GLU A 300 16.98 0.88 -26.52
N GLU A 301 16.81 1.88 -25.66
CA GLU A 301 17.66 2.13 -24.47
C GLU A 301 17.13 1.47 -23.18
N TYR A 302 16.24 0.49 -23.31
CA TYR A 302 15.72 -0.26 -22.18
C TYR A 302 15.86 -1.78 -22.34
N THR A 303 16.04 -2.46 -21.21
CA THR A 303 16.00 -3.92 -21.12
C THR A 303 14.66 -4.35 -20.56
N ARG A 304 14.02 -5.30 -21.24
CA ARG A 304 12.72 -5.84 -20.88
C ARG A 304 12.88 -7.18 -20.16
N VAL A 305 12.24 -7.33 -19.00
CA VAL A 305 12.15 -8.62 -18.31
C VAL A 305 10.70 -8.86 -17.90
N TYR A 306 10.05 -9.83 -18.56
CA TYR A 306 8.61 -10.05 -18.48
C TYR A 306 8.19 -11.21 -17.55
N SER A 307 9.12 -11.79 -16.81
CA SER A 307 8.83 -12.88 -15.89
C SER A 307 9.64 -12.76 -14.60
N GLU A 308 9.01 -13.14 -13.50
CA GLU A 308 9.63 -13.23 -12.17
C GLU A 308 10.64 -14.38 -12.07
N THR A 309 10.58 -15.34 -12.99
CA THR A 309 11.44 -16.53 -12.99
C THR A 309 12.64 -16.37 -13.92
N VAL A 310 12.51 -15.52 -14.94
CA VAL A 310 13.58 -15.28 -15.92
C VAL A 310 14.67 -14.42 -15.28
N MET A 311 15.92 -14.88 -15.38
CA MET A 311 17.09 -14.13 -14.95
C MET A 311 17.25 -12.85 -15.76
N THR A 312 17.65 -11.76 -15.11
CA THR A 312 18.00 -10.53 -15.81
C THR A 312 19.21 -10.80 -16.72
N PRO A 313 19.16 -10.45 -18.02
CA PRO A 313 20.31 -10.57 -18.92
C PRO A 313 21.52 -9.80 -18.36
N LYS A 314 22.74 -10.34 -18.50
CA LYS A 314 23.95 -9.65 -17.99
C LYS A 314 24.16 -8.27 -18.64
N THR A 315 23.81 -8.15 -19.92
CA THR A 315 23.85 -6.90 -20.70
C THR A 315 22.76 -5.90 -20.27
N ALA A 316 21.84 -6.27 -19.37
CA ALA A 316 20.79 -5.36 -18.93
C ALA A 316 21.32 -4.12 -18.22
N SER A 317 22.48 -4.23 -17.59
CA SER A 317 23.14 -3.14 -16.87
C SER A 317 23.77 -2.09 -17.79
N GLU A 318 24.01 -2.42 -19.07
CA GLU A 318 24.51 -1.48 -20.09
C GLU A 318 23.46 -0.43 -20.45
N LYS A 319 22.17 -0.79 -20.39
CA LYS A 319 21.05 0.09 -20.76
C LYS A 319 20.53 0.92 -19.58
N PRO A 320 20.24 2.22 -19.76
CA PRO A 320 19.79 3.12 -18.69
C PRO A 320 18.48 2.78 -18.04
N VAL A 321 17.63 2.02 -18.74
CA VAL A 321 16.30 1.71 -18.26
C VAL A 321 16.10 0.20 -18.11
N LEU A 322 15.56 -0.21 -16.96
CA LEU A 322 15.10 -1.58 -16.71
C LEU A 322 13.58 -1.61 -16.60
N LEU A 323 12.92 -2.26 -17.57
CA LEU A 323 11.47 -2.46 -17.57
C LEU A 323 11.14 -3.86 -17.04
N LEU A 324 10.56 -3.90 -15.84
CA LEU A 324 10.12 -5.13 -15.19
C LEU A 324 8.61 -5.24 -15.25
N SER A 325 8.16 -6.35 -15.81
CA SER A 325 6.77 -6.79 -15.79
C SER A 325 6.71 -8.26 -15.43
N THR A 326 5.54 -8.74 -15.01
CA THR A 326 5.36 -10.10 -14.51
C THR A 326 4.23 -10.79 -15.24
N GLU A 327 4.18 -12.10 -15.05
CA GLU A 327 3.08 -12.95 -15.51
C GLU A 327 1.75 -12.57 -14.85
N SER A 328 0.67 -13.09 -15.43
CA SER A 328 -0.69 -12.88 -14.93
C SER A 328 -0.83 -13.35 -13.48
N GLY A 329 -1.51 -12.55 -12.67
CA GLY A 329 -1.75 -12.85 -11.25
C GLY A 329 -0.73 -12.26 -10.27
N SER A 330 0.30 -11.55 -10.74
CA SER A 330 1.16 -10.73 -9.89
C SER A 330 0.70 -9.27 -9.88
N MET A 331 0.92 -8.58 -8.75
CA MET A 331 0.50 -7.20 -8.52
C MET A 331 1.62 -6.18 -8.73
N ILE A 332 2.66 -6.53 -9.50
CA ILE A 332 3.66 -5.56 -9.95
C ILE A 332 2.98 -4.36 -10.62
N GLY A 333 3.46 -3.15 -10.37
CA GLY A 333 2.76 -1.94 -10.81
C GLY A 333 1.75 -1.42 -9.78
N ARG A 334 1.57 -2.11 -8.63
CA ARG A 334 0.63 -1.73 -7.56
C ARG A 334 1.22 -1.94 -6.16
N GLY A 335 2.55 -1.94 -6.04
CA GLY A 335 3.26 -2.20 -4.80
C GLY A 335 3.23 -3.67 -4.40
N GLU A 336 3.30 -3.94 -3.11
CA GLU A 336 3.20 -5.30 -2.52
C GLU A 336 1.74 -5.62 -2.13
N LEU A 337 0.77 -5.26 -2.97
CA LEU A 337 -0.67 -5.45 -2.68
C LEU A 337 -1.02 -6.92 -2.43
N ASP A 338 -0.36 -7.83 -3.14
CA ASP A 338 -0.49 -9.28 -3.00
C ASP A 338 -0.03 -9.85 -1.65
N ALA A 339 0.76 -9.08 -0.89
CA ALA A 339 1.15 -9.40 0.47
C ALA A 339 0.41 -8.54 1.52
N ASN A 340 0.13 -7.27 1.20
CA ASN A 340 -0.41 -6.29 2.13
C ASN A 340 -1.93 -6.27 2.22
N ASP A 341 -2.63 -6.64 1.14
CA ASP A 341 -4.10 -6.67 1.06
C ASP A 341 -4.54 -7.79 0.11
N VAL A 342 -4.52 -9.01 0.63
CA VAL A 342 -4.77 -10.22 -0.15
C VAL A 342 -6.17 -10.20 -0.78
N LEU A 343 -7.16 -9.61 -0.10
CA LEU A 343 -8.51 -9.48 -0.65
C LEU A 343 -8.53 -8.55 -1.86
N ALA A 344 -7.94 -7.36 -1.75
CA ALA A 344 -7.86 -6.43 -2.88
C ALA A 344 -7.10 -7.03 -4.07
N ALA A 345 -5.97 -7.68 -3.80
CA ALA A 345 -5.20 -8.38 -4.83
C ALA A 345 -6.05 -9.45 -5.52
N THR A 346 -6.76 -10.29 -4.75
CA THR A 346 -7.64 -11.34 -5.30
C THR A 346 -8.75 -10.76 -6.18
N LEU A 347 -9.39 -9.67 -5.76
CA LEU A 347 -10.44 -8.99 -6.52
C LEU A 347 -9.93 -8.37 -7.82
N LEU A 348 -8.63 -8.05 -7.88
CA LEU A 348 -7.96 -7.57 -9.08
C LEU A 348 -7.38 -8.70 -9.96
N GLY A 349 -7.67 -9.96 -9.63
CA GLY A 349 -7.17 -11.14 -10.34
C GLY A 349 -5.74 -11.55 -9.98
N GLY A 350 -5.24 -11.07 -8.83
CA GLY A 350 -3.93 -11.41 -8.29
C GLY A 350 -3.95 -12.61 -7.36
N ASN A 351 -2.77 -13.15 -7.10
CA ASN A 351 -2.54 -14.25 -6.16
C ASN A 351 -1.86 -13.73 -4.89
N ARG A 352 -2.05 -14.40 -3.76
CA ARG A 352 -1.33 -14.11 -2.51
C ARG A 352 0.18 -14.32 -2.67
N ASP A 353 1.00 -13.40 -2.17
CA ASP A 353 2.47 -13.58 -2.09
C ASP A 353 2.86 -14.17 -0.73
N ALA A 354 2.63 -15.47 -0.55
CA ALA A 354 2.86 -16.15 0.72
C ALA A 354 4.32 -15.98 1.19
N GLY A 355 4.51 -15.36 2.37
CA GLY A 355 5.83 -15.05 2.90
C GLY A 355 6.63 -14.01 2.11
N ARG A 356 5.98 -13.19 1.27
CA ARG A 356 6.61 -12.09 0.48
C ARG A 356 7.71 -12.53 -0.49
N LYS A 357 7.71 -13.79 -0.93
CA LYS A 357 8.77 -14.37 -1.77
C LYS A 357 8.89 -13.70 -3.14
N ARG A 358 7.78 -13.22 -3.74
CA ARG A 358 7.84 -12.47 -5.01
C ARG A 358 8.42 -11.09 -4.77
N ALA A 359 7.96 -10.39 -3.73
CA ALA A 359 8.50 -9.09 -3.35
C ALA A 359 10.02 -9.15 -3.10
N GLU A 360 10.49 -10.17 -2.37
CA GLU A 360 11.92 -10.38 -2.12
C GLU A 360 12.73 -10.65 -3.40
N ARG A 361 12.25 -11.54 -4.28
CA ARG A 361 12.93 -11.84 -5.55
C ARG A 361 13.05 -10.61 -6.44
N LEU A 362 11.98 -9.83 -6.53
CA LEU A 362 11.98 -8.59 -7.29
C LEU A 362 12.94 -7.55 -6.70
N ALA A 363 12.96 -7.39 -5.38
CA ALA A 363 13.88 -6.50 -4.70
C ALA A 363 15.35 -6.87 -4.92
N ARG A 364 15.69 -8.16 -4.83
CA ARG A 364 17.04 -8.66 -5.10
C ARG A 364 17.44 -8.38 -6.55
N ARG A 365 16.53 -8.63 -7.50
CA ARG A 365 16.75 -8.32 -8.92
C ARG A 365 17.05 -6.84 -9.16
N ILE A 366 16.28 -5.95 -8.53
CA ILE A 366 16.50 -4.51 -8.60
C ILE A 366 17.89 -4.15 -8.06
N THR A 367 18.24 -4.71 -6.90
CA THR A 367 19.56 -4.49 -6.27
C THR A 367 20.69 -4.96 -7.17
N ASP A 368 20.59 -6.17 -7.72
CA ASP A 368 21.63 -6.76 -8.58
C ASP A 368 21.85 -5.93 -9.84
N TRP A 369 20.78 -5.34 -10.40
CA TRP A 369 20.88 -4.43 -11.53
C TRP A 369 21.54 -3.11 -11.14
N CYS A 370 21.17 -2.49 -10.02
CA CYS A 370 21.82 -1.27 -9.51
C CYS A 370 23.32 -1.50 -9.25
N ASP A 371 23.67 -2.62 -8.59
CA ASP A 371 25.06 -2.98 -8.31
C ASP A 371 25.85 -3.21 -9.61
N SER A 372 25.28 -3.94 -10.58
CA SER A 372 25.92 -4.15 -11.88
C SER A 372 26.17 -2.83 -12.61
N ARG A 373 25.18 -1.93 -12.58
CA ARG A 373 25.27 -0.61 -13.20
C ARG A 373 26.28 0.30 -12.49
N ASN A 374 26.45 0.10 -11.19
CA ASN A 374 27.48 0.77 -10.42
C ASN A 374 28.91 0.39 -10.86
N HIS A 375 29.12 -0.87 -11.23
CA HIS A 375 30.42 -1.38 -11.68
C HIS A 375 30.76 -1.05 -13.15
N VAL A 376 29.77 -0.83 -14.02
CA VAL A 376 30.02 -0.56 -15.45
C VAL A 376 30.78 0.75 -15.67
N GLU A 377 30.50 1.82 -14.92
CA GLU A 377 31.27 3.08 -15.06
C GLU A 377 32.55 3.13 -14.23
N GLU A 378 32.79 2.23 -13.26
CA GLU A 378 34.12 2.17 -12.60
C GLU A 378 35.22 1.72 -13.59
N ILE A 379 34.82 1.12 -14.71
CA ILE A 379 35.69 0.57 -15.75
C ILE A 379 35.84 1.55 -16.94
N GLN A 380 34.97 2.55 -17.07
CA GLN A 380 35.01 3.59 -18.10
C GLN A 380 35.74 4.83 -17.58
#